data_AF-M7T807-F1
#
_entry.id   AF-M7T807-F1
#
_cell.length_a   1.000
_cell.length_b   1.000
_cell.length_c   1.000
_cell.angle_alpha   90.00
_cell.angle_beta   90.00
_cell.angle_gamma   90.00
#
_symmetry.space_group_name_H-M   'P 1'
#
loop_
_entity.id
_entity.type
_entity.pdbx_description
1 polymer ?
#
loop_
_entity_poly.entity_id
_entity_poly.type
_entity_poly.pdbx_seq_one_letter_code
_entity_poly.pdbx_strand_id
1 'polypeptide(L)'
;MQSQQSPRRGVWLKVLDSVERGILSLAARVVDRVESVVLGVELLKIIKKLRNALKSEFIRHLEGYGVNRVRVLSNLAFEWGNKNARIWVSDIGFTRYVTLMKLNRSNLIFE
;
A
#
# COMPACT_ATOMS: atom_id res chain seq x y z
N MET A 1 -20.54 20.73 20.56
CA MET A 1 -19.83 20.95 19.27
C MET A 1 -19.14 19.65 18.88
N GLN A 2 -19.75 18.85 18.00
CA GLN A 2 -19.13 17.63 17.47
C GLN A 2 -18.13 18.05 16.38
N SER A 3 -16.83 17.96 16.69
CA SER A 3 -15.81 18.19 15.68
C SER A 3 -15.79 17.00 14.73
N GLN A 4 -16.23 17.22 13.48
CA GLN A 4 -16.01 16.30 12.36
C GLN A 4 -14.50 16.08 12.18
N GLN A 5 -13.94 15.09 12.87
CA GLN A 5 -12.59 14.64 12.60
C GLN A 5 -12.64 13.84 11.31
N SER A 6 -11.97 14.33 10.27
CA SER A 6 -11.83 13.55 9.04
C SER A 6 -11.16 12.21 9.38
N PRO A 7 -11.50 11.10 8.70
CA PRO A 7 -10.93 9.78 8.97
C PRO A 7 -9.39 9.77 8.97
N ARG A 8 -8.78 10.71 8.23
CA ARG A 8 -7.34 10.89 8.09
C ARG A 8 -6.67 11.44 9.35
N ARG A 9 -7.37 12.32 10.11
CA ARG A 9 -6.87 12.83 11.41
C ARG A 9 -6.85 11.74 12.48
N GLY A 10 -7.81 10.82 12.45
CA GLY A 10 -7.88 9.70 13.39
C GLY A 10 -6.70 8.73 13.24
N VAL A 11 -6.33 8.38 12.01
CA VAL A 11 -5.19 7.47 11.74
C VAL A 11 -3.86 8.07 12.18
N TRP A 12 -3.63 9.36 11.89
CA TRP A 12 -2.43 10.08 12.32
C TRP A 12 -2.21 10.04 13.83
N LEU A 13 -3.27 10.33 14.61
CA LEU A 13 -3.20 10.35 16.06
C LEU A 13 -3.10 8.95 16.67
N LYS A 14 -3.65 7.94 16.00
CA LYS A 14 -3.68 6.56 16.49
C LYS A 14 -2.38 5.80 16.23
N VAL A 15 -1.68 6.11 15.13
CA VAL A 15 -0.57 5.29 14.63
C VAL A 15 0.80 5.88 14.92
N LEU A 16 0.89 7.20 15.09
CA LEU A 16 2.16 7.88 15.38
C LEU A 16 2.25 8.32 16.83
N ASP A 17 3.40 8.10 17.45
CA ASP A 17 3.65 8.62 18.80
C ASP A 17 3.88 10.15 18.79
N SER A 18 4.08 10.75 19.97
CA SER A 18 4.29 12.20 20.08
C SER A 18 5.55 12.69 19.37
N VAL A 19 6.63 11.91 19.40
CA VAL A 19 7.92 12.25 18.80
C VAL A 19 7.83 12.18 17.28
N GLU A 20 7.26 11.11 16.73
CA GLU A 20 7.04 10.93 15.30
C GLU A 20 6.18 12.05 14.71
N ARG A 21 5.11 12.44 15.42
CA ARG A 21 4.28 13.59 15.00
C ARG A 21 5.07 14.89 15.05
N GLY A 22 5.89 15.08 16.08
CA GLY A 22 6.79 16.23 16.21
C GLY A 22 7.76 16.33 15.04
N ILE A 23 8.51 15.26 14.75
CA ILE A 23 9.46 15.17 13.65
C ILE A 23 8.77 15.51 12.32
N LEU A 24 7.66 14.84 12.00
CA LEU A 24 7.00 15.03 10.71
C LEU A 24 6.40 16.44 10.56
N SER A 25 5.82 17.00 11.62
CA SER A 25 5.23 18.34 11.60
C SER A 25 6.29 19.45 11.49
N LEU A 26 7.41 19.32 12.20
CA LEU A 26 8.52 20.27 12.11
C LEU A 26 9.20 20.18 10.75
N ALA A 27 9.47 18.96 10.27
CA ALA A 27 10.06 18.75 8.95
C ALA A 27 9.17 19.35 7.86
N ALA A 28 7.86 19.08 7.88
CA ALA A 28 6.93 19.61 6.89
C ALA A 28 6.79 21.15 6.91
N ARG A 29 7.13 21.79 8.03
CA ARG A 29 7.00 23.25 8.18
C ARG A 29 8.28 24.01 7.89
N VAL A 30 9.44 23.40 8.14
CA VAL A 30 10.74 24.11 8.17
C VAL A 30 11.74 23.54 7.17
N VAL A 31 11.54 22.32 6.66
CA VAL A 31 12.52 21.65 5.81
C VAL A 31 11.98 21.56 4.38
N ASP A 32 12.47 22.44 3.51
CA ASP A 32 12.17 22.40 2.08
C ASP A 32 12.81 21.18 1.39
N ARG A 33 14.04 20.84 1.79
CA ARG A 33 14.76 19.67 1.31
C ARG A 33 15.49 18.98 2.47
N VAL A 34 15.28 17.68 2.61
CA VAL A 34 15.92 16.87 3.64
C VAL A 34 17.34 16.51 3.18
N GLU A 35 18.33 17.22 3.72
CA GLU A 35 19.76 16.93 3.45
C GLU A 35 20.36 15.94 4.46
N SER A 36 19.81 15.89 5.68
CA SER A 36 20.24 14.96 6.71
C SER A 36 19.74 13.54 6.42
N VAL A 37 20.68 12.60 6.27
CA VAL A 37 20.39 11.18 6.10
C VAL A 37 19.58 10.62 7.28
N VAL A 38 19.93 11.01 8.51
CA VAL A 38 19.24 10.56 9.72
C VAL A 38 17.78 11.00 9.69
N LEU A 39 17.53 12.28 9.39
CA LEU A 39 16.17 12.81 9.28
C LEU A 39 15.39 12.12 8.15
N GLY A 40 16.04 11.89 7.00
CA GLY A 40 15.43 11.19 5.87
C GLY A 40 14.99 9.77 6.22
N VAL A 41 15.84 9.01 6.94
CA VAL A 41 15.51 7.66 7.40
C VAL A 41 14.33 7.68 8.37
N GLU A 42 14.29 8.60 9.32
CA GLU A 42 13.18 8.70 10.28
C GLU A 42 11.86 9.11 9.60
N LEU A 43 11.89 10.09 8.70
CA LEU A 43 10.72 10.48 7.92
C LEU A 43 10.19 9.31 7.07
N LEU A 44 11.08 8.53 6.46
CA LEU A 44 10.68 7.35 5.68
C LEU A 44 9.97 6.31 6.54
N LYS A 45 10.47 6.05 7.76
CA LYS A 45 9.81 5.13 8.71
C LYS A 45 8.40 5.60 9.07
N ILE A 46 8.25 6.90 9.38
CA ILE A 46 6.96 7.50 9.73
C ILE A 46 5.97 7.42 8.54
N ILE A 47 6.42 7.80 7.34
CA ILE A 47 5.60 7.73 6.12
C ILE A 47 5.18 6.29 5.83
N LYS A 48 6.06 5.32 6.06
CA LYS A 48 5.75 3.89 5.90
C LYS A 48 4.67 3.42 6.88
N LYS A 49 4.73 3.84 8.16
CA LYS A 49 3.67 3.57 9.16
C LYS A 49 2.33 4.12 8.69
N LEU A 50 2.29 5.40 8.29
CA LEU A 50 1.07 6.06 7.81
C LEU A 50 0.51 5.36 6.56
N ARG A 51 1.36 5.07 5.58
CA ARG A 51 0.97 4.35 4.36
C ARG A 51 0.31 3.02 4.72
N ASN A 52 0.93 2.23 5.58
CA ASN A 52 0.42 0.91 5.96
C ASN A 52 -0.91 0.97 6.72
N ALA A 53 -1.10 1.99 7.55
CA ALA A 53 -2.35 2.20 8.26
C ALA A 53 -3.50 2.66 7.35
N LEU A 54 -3.18 3.41 6.29
CA LEU A 54 -4.14 3.91 5.32
C LEU A 54 -4.48 2.90 4.20
N LYS A 55 -3.73 1.79 4.08
CA LYS A 55 -4.04 0.73 3.11
C LYS A 55 -5.38 0.09 3.45
N SER A 56 -6.30 0.10 2.49
CA SER A 56 -7.49 -0.74 2.55
C SER A 56 -7.09 -2.22 2.51
N GLU A 57 -7.99 -3.08 2.99
CA GLU A 57 -7.82 -4.53 2.91
C GLU A 57 -7.56 -5.01 1.47
N PHE A 58 -8.24 -4.39 0.50
CA PHE A 58 -8.00 -4.65 -0.92
C PHE A 58 -6.54 -4.37 -1.33
N ILE A 59 -5.99 -3.22 -0.92
CA ILE A 59 -4.59 -2.87 -1.26
C ILE A 59 -3.61 -3.83 -0.60
N ARG A 60 -3.89 -4.27 0.64
CA ARG A 60 -3.06 -5.29 1.31
C ARG A 60 -3.04 -6.61 0.53
N HIS A 61 -4.18 -7.06 0.06
CA HIS A 61 -4.28 -8.27 -0.77
C HIS A 61 -3.67 -8.08 -2.16
N LEU A 62 -3.78 -6.89 -2.74
CA LEU A 62 -3.17 -6.58 -4.03
C LEU A 62 -1.64 -6.69 -3.94
N GLU A 63 -1.04 -6.09 -2.93
CA GLU A 63 0.41 -6.14 -2.71
C GLU A 63 0.90 -7.53 -2.28
N GLY A 64 0.16 -8.24 -1.42
CA GLY A 64 0.59 -9.54 -0.89
C GLY A 64 0.30 -10.72 -1.83
N TYR A 65 -0.92 -10.80 -2.37
CA TYR A 65 -1.37 -11.90 -3.22
C TYR A 65 -1.35 -11.53 -4.71
N GLY A 66 -1.93 -10.38 -5.07
CA GLY A 66 -2.16 -9.99 -6.48
C GLY A 66 -0.88 -10.00 -7.31
N VAL A 67 0.14 -9.25 -6.87
CA VAL A 67 1.43 -9.13 -7.57
C VAL A 67 2.09 -10.49 -7.78
N ASN A 68 2.16 -11.31 -6.72
CA ASN A 68 2.79 -12.62 -6.79
C ASN A 68 1.99 -13.57 -7.69
N ARG A 69 0.67 -13.53 -7.61
CA ARG A 69 -0.20 -14.39 -8.42
C ARG A 69 -0.10 -14.06 -9.90
N VAL A 70 -0.10 -12.79 -10.27
CA VAL A 70 0.09 -12.36 -11.66
C VAL A 70 1.44 -12.81 -12.20
N ARG A 71 2.52 -12.73 -11.41
CA ARG A 71 3.84 -13.24 -11.82
C ARG A 71 3.79 -14.73 -12.15
N VAL A 72 3.15 -15.54 -11.31
CA VAL A 72 2.98 -16.97 -11.56
C VAL A 72 2.16 -17.22 -12.83
N LEU A 73 1.02 -16.55 -12.99
CA LEU A 73 0.15 -16.69 -14.17
C LEU A 73 0.86 -16.27 -15.46
N SER A 74 1.60 -15.16 -15.42
CA SER A 74 2.41 -14.66 -16.52
C SER A 74 3.45 -15.69 -16.96
N ASN A 75 4.18 -16.27 -16.00
CA ASN A 75 5.21 -17.27 -16.30
C ASN A 75 4.61 -18.54 -16.90
N LEU A 76 3.52 -19.05 -16.30
CA LEU A 76 2.83 -20.23 -16.80
C LEU A 76 2.31 -20.04 -18.23
N ALA A 77 1.66 -18.90 -18.50
CA ALA A 77 1.16 -18.60 -19.84
C ALA A 77 2.31 -18.39 -20.86
N PHE A 78 3.44 -17.83 -20.43
CA PHE A 78 4.64 -17.75 -21.25
C PHE A 78 5.20 -19.12 -21.61
N GLU A 79 5.30 -20.02 -20.63
CA GLU A 79 5.73 -21.42 -20.82
C GLU A 79 4.79 -22.20 -21.75
N TRP A 80 3.49 -21.87 -21.74
CA TRP A 80 2.50 -22.42 -22.67
C TRP A 80 2.51 -21.76 -24.06
N GLY A 81 3.48 -20.88 -24.36
CA GLY A 81 3.69 -20.31 -25.68
C GLY A 81 3.11 -18.90 -25.88
N ASN A 82 2.39 -18.34 -24.90
CA ASN A 82 1.96 -16.95 -24.97
C ASN A 82 3.09 -16.00 -24.55
N LYS A 83 3.95 -15.65 -25.52
CA LYS A 83 5.08 -14.75 -25.29
C LYS A 83 4.69 -13.38 -24.72
N ASN A 84 3.48 -12.91 -25.04
CA ASN A 84 2.96 -11.64 -24.55
C ASN A 84 2.57 -11.70 -23.07
N ALA A 85 2.44 -12.87 -22.45
CA ALA A 85 2.05 -12.97 -21.05
C ALA A 85 3.00 -12.21 -20.09
N ARG A 86 4.26 -12.01 -20.48
CA ARG A 86 5.24 -11.22 -19.70
C ARG A 86 4.77 -9.80 -19.39
N ILE A 87 3.97 -9.17 -20.26
CA ILE A 87 3.49 -7.80 -20.03
C ILE A 87 2.42 -7.72 -18.92
N TRP A 88 1.80 -8.85 -18.56
CA TRP A 88 0.74 -8.90 -17.55
C TRP A 88 1.23 -8.49 -16.16
N VAL A 89 2.50 -8.73 -15.84
CA VAL A 89 3.11 -8.33 -14.57
C VAL A 89 3.12 -6.80 -14.39
N SER A 90 3.18 -6.06 -15.49
CA SER A 90 3.14 -4.60 -15.50
C SER A 90 1.72 -4.06 -15.62
N ASP A 91 0.73 -4.91 -15.89
CA ASP A 91 -0.67 -4.52 -16.00
C ASP A 91 -1.33 -4.46 -14.60
N ILE A 92 -1.50 -3.23 -14.12
CA ILE A 92 -2.14 -2.96 -12.83
C ILE A 92 -3.63 -3.33 -12.84
N GLY A 93 -4.30 -3.22 -13.99
CA GLY A 93 -5.70 -3.60 -14.16
C GLY A 93 -5.88 -5.10 -14.00
N PHE A 94 -5.01 -5.88 -14.67
CA PHE A 94 -4.99 -7.33 -14.53
C PHE A 94 -4.63 -7.76 -13.09
N THR A 95 -3.68 -7.09 -12.46
CA THR A 95 -3.33 -7.34 -11.06
C THR A 95 -4.52 -7.10 -10.12
N ARG A 96 -5.25 -5.99 -10.29
CA ARG A 96 -6.48 -5.71 -9.53
C ARG A 96 -7.54 -6.78 -9.76
N TYR A 97 -7.75 -7.19 -11.01
CA TYR A 97 -8.72 -8.22 -11.37
C TYR A 97 -8.44 -9.56 -10.67
N VAL A 98 -7.20 -10.05 -10.74
CA VAL A 98 -6.78 -11.30 -10.08
C VAL A 98 -6.96 -11.22 -8.56
N THR A 99 -6.64 -10.08 -7.95
CA THR A 99 -6.89 -9.84 -6.52
C THR A 99 -8.38 -9.88 -6.18
N LEU A 100 -9.21 -9.17 -6.95
CA LEU A 100 -10.66 -9.15 -6.74
C LEU A 100 -11.27 -10.54 -6.87
N MET A 101 -10.84 -11.34 -7.85
CA MET A 101 -11.30 -12.71 -8.03
C MET A 101 -11.01 -13.59 -6.82
N LYS A 102 -9.84 -13.43 -6.18
CA LYS A 102 -9.51 -14.15 -4.96
C LYS A 102 -10.41 -13.73 -3.80
N LEU A 103 -10.62 -12.43 -3.60
CA LEU A 103 -11.47 -11.90 -2.54
C LEU A 103 -12.94 -12.31 -2.71
N ASN A 104 -13.45 -12.26 -3.94
CA ASN A 104 -14.81 -12.70 -4.24
C ASN A 104 -14.99 -14.21 -3.96
N ARG A 105 -14.04 -15.06 -4.39
CA ARG A 105 -14.07 -16.49 -4.03
C ARG A 105 -14.00 -16.74 -2.54
N SER A 106 -13.28 -15.92 -1.77
CA SER A 106 -13.24 -16.05 -0.31
C SER A 106 -14.59 -15.73 0.33
N ASN A 107 -15.39 -14.83 -0.24
CA ASN A 107 -16.74 -14.53 0.24
C ASN A 107 -17.76 -15.62 -0.09
N LEU A 108 -17.53 -16.41 -1.15
CA LEU A 108 -18.40 -17.51 -1.57
C LEU A 108 -18.23 -18.81 -0.74
N ILE A 109 -17.29 -18.86 0.21
CA ILE A 109 -17.04 -20.05 1.05
C ILE A 109 -17.64 -19.87 2.47
N PHE A 110 -18.23 -18.70 2.76
CA PHE A 110 -18.86 -18.39 4.05
C PHE A 110 -20.36 -18.08 3.95
N GLU A 111 -21.00 -18.44 2.83
CA GLU A 111 -22.45 -18.64 2.71
C GLU A 111 -22.74 -20.13 2.47
#